data_AF-A0A7N0VBI7-F1
#
_entry.id   AF-A0A7N0VBI7-F1
#
_cell.length_a   1.000
_cell.length_b   1.000
_cell.length_c   1.000
_cell.angle_alpha   90.00
_cell.angle_beta   90.00
_cell.angle_gamma   90.00
#
_symmetry.space_group_name_H-M   'P 1'
#
loop_
_entity.id
_entity.type
_entity.pdbx_description
1 polymer ?
#
loop_
_entity_poly.entity_id
_entity_poly.type
_entity_poly.pdbx_seq_one_letter_code
_entity_poly.pdbx_strand_id
1 'polypeptide(L)'
;MEAASPRRSKWKKKSTLRRSQLPSVLLLFCFLLVFLSYKYTPVSLFPSAKTAALRFPRCDSTALAGERFLSYAPHSGFSNQLSEFKNAILMAAILNRTLVVPPVLDHHAVALGSCPKFRVTSPNEIRMAVWNHSIELIRFRRCIYASMADVIDISELVSSALVRTIDFETFVARWCGIDLNLLCFSGLENKSSLHDQLRQCGSLLSGLYGNADRCLYAVQDDCRSTVWTYQQDVEDGTMDSFQPDEQLMKKKNISYVRRRKDVYKTFRHRSDIDSATVLAFGSLFTAPYKGSESYIDIHEAPKDLRIQSLIKKIEYLPFATGIVKAGKDFAQKAIKEQFMCAQLRLLDGQFKNHWKSTFLALKEKVEMLKKDVPLPINIFIMTDLPERNWSGSYLGDLAKDNHFFKLHVLRENNDVIRRAARSLLDAGHSEKFLSYLQSREMVQNMILEVLPDVLLYVQEVTCSCASLGFVGTSGSTIAENIEIMRKHDICSSNNQSNL
;
A
#
# COMPACT_ATOMS: atom_id res chain seq x y z
N MET A 1 -49.08 -63.60 30.51
CA MET A 1 -50.50 -63.90 30.78
C MET A 1 -51.22 -62.60 31.06
N GLU A 2 -52.37 -62.44 30.39
CA GLU A 2 -53.54 -61.59 30.66
C GLU A 2 -53.42 -60.53 31.77
N ALA A 3 -53.53 -59.25 31.45
CA ALA A 3 -54.75 -58.48 31.14
C ALA A 3 -55.36 -57.83 32.40
N ALA A 4 -55.41 -56.50 32.40
CA ALA A 4 -56.50 -55.76 33.03
C ALA A 4 -56.56 -54.33 32.45
N SER A 5 -57.63 -54.07 31.69
CA SER A 5 -58.11 -52.74 31.31
C SER A 5 -58.59 -51.98 32.56
N PRO A 6 -58.66 -50.63 32.51
CA PRO A 6 -60.00 -50.07 32.53
C PRO A 6 -60.23 -48.82 31.65
N ARG A 7 -61.36 -48.91 30.94
CA ARG A 7 -62.46 -47.92 30.79
C ARG A 7 -62.21 -46.56 30.11
N ARG A 8 -62.81 -46.52 28.91
CA ARG A 8 -63.30 -45.39 28.12
C ARG A 8 -63.90 -44.23 28.92
N SER A 9 -63.45 -43.01 28.62
CA SER A 9 -64.29 -41.80 28.63
C SER A 9 -64.35 -41.21 27.21
N LYS A 10 -65.56 -41.18 26.63
CA LYS A 10 -65.88 -40.53 25.35
C LYS A 10 -65.54 -39.04 25.46
N TRP A 11 -64.79 -38.46 24.50
CA TRP A 11 -64.86 -37.03 24.18
C TRP A 11 -64.80 -36.79 22.67
N LYS A 12 -65.53 -35.74 22.28
CA LYS A 12 -66.08 -35.41 20.96
C LYS A 12 -65.02 -35.21 19.86
N LYS A 13 -65.29 -35.73 18.65
CA LYS A 13 -64.63 -35.34 17.40
C LYS A 13 -64.82 -33.83 17.18
N LYS A 14 -63.73 -33.06 17.12
CA LYS A 14 -63.70 -31.73 16.51
C LYS A 14 -62.92 -31.82 15.19
N SER A 15 -63.55 -31.38 14.11
CA SER A 15 -62.96 -31.23 12.79
C SER A 15 -61.91 -30.11 12.80
N THR A 16 -60.65 -30.45 12.61
CA THR A 16 -59.59 -29.47 12.37
C THR A 16 -59.57 -29.09 10.89
N LEU A 17 -60.06 -27.89 10.62
CA LEU A 17 -59.96 -27.15 9.37
C LEU A 17 -58.48 -27.06 8.96
N ARG A 18 -58.11 -27.64 7.80
CA ARG A 18 -56.78 -27.46 7.19
C ARG A 18 -56.57 -25.98 6.87
N ARG A 19 -55.78 -25.29 7.69
CA ARG A 19 -55.36 -23.91 7.43
C ARG A 19 -54.36 -23.95 6.26
N SER A 20 -54.82 -23.50 5.09
CA SER A 20 -54.01 -23.40 3.87
C SER A 20 -52.74 -22.60 4.15
N GLN A 21 -51.56 -23.21 3.97
CA GLN A 21 -50.24 -22.57 4.11
C GLN A 21 -49.81 -21.80 2.85
N LEU A 22 -50.71 -21.60 1.88
CA LEU A 22 -50.41 -20.81 0.68
C LEU A 22 -49.95 -19.36 0.96
N PRO A 23 -50.53 -18.58 1.90
CA PRO A 23 -50.15 -17.18 2.03
C PRO A 23 -48.74 -16.99 2.61
N SER A 24 -48.26 -17.92 3.44
CA SER A 24 -46.90 -17.85 4.01
C SER A 24 -45.81 -18.20 2.98
N VAL A 25 -46.09 -19.13 2.08
CA VAL A 25 -45.15 -19.51 1.01
C VAL A 25 -45.03 -18.39 -0.04
N LEU A 26 -46.16 -17.75 -0.38
CA LEU A 26 -46.18 -16.59 -1.27
C LEU A 26 -45.39 -15.40 -0.71
N LEU A 27 -45.52 -15.12 0.59
CA LEU A 27 -44.75 -14.07 1.25
C LEU A 27 -43.24 -14.33 1.24
N LEU A 28 -42.82 -15.58 1.47
CA LEU A 28 -41.41 -15.98 1.44
C LEU A 28 -40.84 -15.87 0.01
N PHE A 29 -41.62 -16.26 -0.99
CA PHE A 29 -41.23 -16.16 -2.40
C PHE A 29 -41.12 -14.70 -2.86
N CYS A 30 -42.05 -13.83 -2.44
CA CYS A 30 -41.96 -12.39 -2.68
C CYS A 30 -40.71 -11.77 -2.03
N PHE A 31 -40.39 -12.17 -0.79
CA PHE A 31 -39.17 -11.70 -0.11
C PHE A 31 -37.90 -12.15 -0.85
N LEU A 32 -37.85 -13.40 -1.33
CA LEU A 32 -36.74 -13.91 -2.13
C LEU A 32 -36.62 -13.20 -3.48
N LEU A 33 -37.74 -12.90 -4.15
CA LEU A 33 -37.73 -12.13 -5.40
C LEU A 33 -37.26 -10.68 -5.20
N VAL A 34 -37.64 -10.04 -4.09
CA VAL A 34 -37.13 -8.70 -3.72
C VAL A 34 -35.63 -8.76 -3.37
N PHE A 35 -35.18 -9.81 -2.69
CA PHE A 35 -33.76 -9.99 -2.38
C PHE A 35 -32.93 -10.26 -3.64
N LEU A 36 -33.45 -11.06 -4.56
CA LEU A 36 -32.82 -11.36 -5.84
C LEU A 36 -32.84 -10.13 -6.77
N SER A 37 -33.92 -9.36 -6.81
CA SER A 37 -33.96 -8.12 -7.58
C SER A 37 -33.04 -7.03 -6.97
N TYR A 38 -32.88 -6.98 -5.65
CA TYR A 38 -31.90 -6.09 -5.01
C TYR A 38 -30.44 -6.50 -5.30
N LYS A 39 -30.16 -7.80 -5.45
CA LYS A 39 -28.83 -8.33 -5.76
C LYS A 39 -28.49 -8.31 -7.27
N TYR A 40 -29.49 -8.37 -8.13
CA TYR A 40 -29.34 -8.47 -9.60
C TYR A 40 -29.92 -7.28 -10.37
N THR A 41 -30.28 -6.18 -9.70
CA THR A 41 -30.55 -4.93 -10.42
C THR A 41 -29.22 -4.38 -10.93
N PRO A 42 -28.98 -4.36 -12.26
CA PRO A 42 -27.91 -3.53 -12.77
C PRO A 42 -28.27 -2.08 -12.43
N VAL A 43 -27.29 -1.31 -11.98
CA VAL A 43 -27.42 0.11 -11.62
C VAL A 43 -27.92 0.98 -12.81
N SER A 44 -28.13 0.39 -13.99
CA SER A 44 -28.50 1.05 -15.24
C SER A 44 -30.00 1.33 -15.46
N LEU A 45 -30.90 1.02 -14.51
CA LEU A 45 -32.36 1.20 -14.69
C LEU A 45 -33.03 2.29 -13.83
N PHE A 46 -32.26 3.13 -13.12
CA PHE A 46 -32.80 4.37 -12.58
C PHE A 46 -32.66 5.50 -13.62
N PRO A 47 -33.77 6.01 -14.18
CA PRO A 47 -33.72 7.19 -15.04
C PRO A 47 -33.28 8.37 -14.17
N SER A 48 -32.10 8.89 -14.50
CA SER A 48 -31.59 10.24 -14.23
C SER A 48 -32.58 11.16 -13.50
N ALA A 49 -32.62 11.06 -12.17
CA ALA A 49 -33.20 12.08 -11.32
C ALA A 49 -32.20 13.24 -11.27
N LYS A 50 -32.24 14.07 -12.32
CA LYS A 50 -31.52 15.33 -12.48
C LYS A 50 -30.01 15.17 -12.27
N THR A 51 -29.25 15.26 -13.36
CA THR A 51 -28.01 16.02 -13.38
C THR A 51 -28.29 17.41 -12.77
N ALA A 52 -28.42 17.49 -11.45
CA ALA A 52 -27.96 18.65 -10.72
C ALA A 52 -26.55 18.80 -11.24
N ALA A 53 -26.31 19.84 -12.03
CA ALA A 53 -24.99 20.15 -12.54
C ALA A 53 -24.04 19.99 -11.36
N LEU A 54 -23.25 18.92 -11.36
CA LEU A 54 -22.20 18.71 -10.38
C LEU A 54 -21.33 19.93 -10.59
N ARG A 55 -21.56 20.95 -9.75
CA ARG A 55 -20.63 22.05 -9.56
C ARG A 55 -19.47 21.40 -8.86
N PHE A 56 -18.69 20.63 -9.61
CA PHE A 56 -17.29 20.46 -9.27
C PHE A 56 -16.79 21.88 -8.98
N PRO A 57 -16.00 22.08 -7.91
CA PRO A 57 -15.25 23.31 -7.79
C PRO A 57 -14.68 23.54 -9.18
N ARG A 58 -15.04 24.67 -9.81
CA ARG A 58 -14.41 25.04 -11.07
C ARG A 58 -12.94 24.81 -10.81
N CYS A 59 -12.25 24.13 -11.71
CA CYS A 59 -10.81 24.02 -11.63
C CYS A 59 -10.25 25.40 -12.00
N ASP A 60 -10.60 26.37 -11.16
CA ASP A 60 -10.19 27.74 -11.15
C ASP A 60 -8.72 27.62 -10.77
N SER A 61 -7.91 27.81 -11.80
CA SER A 61 -6.45 27.84 -11.78
C SER A 61 -5.83 28.62 -10.60
N THR A 62 -6.61 29.43 -9.88
CA THR A 62 -6.19 30.19 -8.71
C THR A 62 -5.89 29.31 -7.49
N ALA A 63 -6.67 28.27 -7.21
CA ALA A 63 -6.46 27.41 -6.02
C ALA A 63 -5.21 26.52 -6.13
N LEU A 64 -4.83 26.17 -7.36
CA LEU A 64 -3.66 25.34 -7.68
C LEU A 64 -2.53 26.13 -8.37
N ALA A 65 -2.63 27.46 -8.40
CA ALA A 65 -1.64 28.40 -8.94
C ALA A 65 -1.07 28.06 -10.33
N GLY A 66 -1.83 27.37 -11.19
CA GLY A 66 -1.36 26.89 -12.50
C GLY A 66 -0.35 25.73 -12.44
N GLU A 67 -0.14 25.12 -11.28
CA GLU A 67 0.67 23.91 -11.14
C GLU A 67 -0.01 22.69 -11.77
N ARG A 68 0.80 21.73 -12.22
CA ARG A 68 0.35 20.48 -12.81
C ARG A 68 0.82 19.31 -11.96
N PHE A 69 -0.11 18.46 -11.57
CA PHE A 69 0.11 17.37 -10.63
C PHE A 69 0.09 16.02 -11.33
N LEU A 70 0.83 15.07 -10.76
CA LEU A 70 0.71 13.65 -11.01
C LEU A 70 0.30 12.97 -9.70
N SER A 71 -0.82 12.25 -9.72
CA SER A 71 -1.26 11.40 -8.62
C SER A 71 -1.33 9.94 -9.07
N TYR A 72 -1.25 9.03 -8.10
CA TYR A 72 -1.33 7.59 -8.33
C TYR A 72 -1.93 6.93 -7.08
N ALA A 73 -2.31 5.65 -7.19
CA ALA A 73 -2.95 4.89 -6.13
C ALA A 73 -2.01 3.77 -5.63
N PRO A 74 -1.08 4.06 -4.68
CA PRO A 74 -0.24 3.02 -4.08
C PRO A 74 -1.10 1.97 -3.36
N HIS A 75 -0.70 0.72 -3.39
CA HIS A 75 -1.48 -0.37 -2.79
C HIS A 75 -0.59 -1.57 -2.42
N SER A 76 -1.21 -2.64 -1.93
CA SER A 76 -0.53 -3.83 -1.39
C SER A 76 0.25 -3.53 -0.10
N GLY A 77 1.38 -4.21 0.13
CA GLY A 77 2.24 -3.95 1.28
C GLY A 77 3.26 -2.84 1.03
N PHE A 78 3.87 -2.34 2.10
CA PHE A 78 4.78 -1.20 2.06
C PHE A 78 5.87 -1.28 0.99
N SER A 79 6.61 -2.39 0.89
CA SER A 79 7.68 -2.53 -0.12
C SER A 79 7.16 -2.41 -1.55
N ASN A 80 5.92 -2.82 -1.81
CA ASN A 80 5.28 -2.63 -3.11
C ASN A 80 4.89 -1.15 -3.30
N GLN A 81 4.30 -0.52 -2.28
CA GLN A 81 3.99 0.92 -2.30
C GLN A 81 5.25 1.77 -2.54
N LEU A 82 6.40 1.37 -1.98
CA LEU A 82 7.70 2.01 -2.20
C LEU A 82 8.19 1.83 -3.64
N SER A 83 8.04 0.65 -4.22
CA SER A 83 8.33 0.42 -5.65
C SER A 83 7.46 1.31 -6.55
N GLU A 84 6.15 1.39 -6.25
CA GLU A 84 5.24 2.30 -6.94
C GLU A 84 5.63 3.77 -6.78
N PHE A 85 6.11 4.18 -5.59
CA PHE A 85 6.59 5.53 -5.33
C PHE A 85 7.83 5.89 -6.15
N LYS A 86 8.80 4.97 -6.27
CA LYS A 86 9.96 5.13 -7.16
C LYS A 86 9.52 5.35 -8.61
N ASN A 87 8.58 4.54 -9.09
CA ASN A 87 7.99 4.70 -10.42
C ASN A 87 7.26 6.05 -10.55
N ALA A 88 6.53 6.49 -9.53
CA ALA A 88 5.82 7.77 -9.54
C ALA A 88 6.78 8.96 -9.61
N ILE A 89 7.90 8.93 -8.89
CA ILE A 89 8.99 9.92 -8.97
C ILE A 89 9.52 10.00 -10.41
N LEU A 90 9.81 8.85 -11.02
CA LEU A 90 10.28 8.76 -12.39
C LEU A 90 9.27 9.35 -13.40
N MET A 91 8.00 8.94 -13.29
CA MET A 91 6.91 9.41 -14.16
C MET A 91 6.69 10.92 -14.02
N ALA A 92 6.70 11.44 -12.79
CA ALA A 92 6.55 12.87 -12.53
C ALA A 92 7.71 13.69 -13.14
N ALA A 93 8.94 13.18 -13.06
CA ALA A 93 10.12 13.82 -13.64
C ALA A 93 10.11 13.80 -15.18
N ILE A 94 9.69 12.70 -15.80
CA ILE A 94 9.54 12.59 -17.27
C ILE A 94 8.50 13.59 -17.78
N LEU A 95 7.37 13.69 -17.07
CA LEU A 95 6.23 14.53 -17.46
C LEU A 95 6.32 15.98 -16.97
N ASN A 96 7.35 16.31 -16.18
CA ASN A 96 7.54 17.61 -15.54
C ASN A 96 6.29 18.08 -14.76
N ARG A 97 5.81 17.21 -13.86
CA ARG A 97 4.66 17.44 -12.99
C ARG A 97 5.09 17.37 -11.52
N THR A 98 4.39 18.12 -10.65
CA THR A 98 4.53 17.99 -9.20
C THR A 98 3.90 16.67 -8.76
N LEU A 99 4.67 15.79 -8.12
CA LEU A 99 4.19 14.51 -7.62
C LEU A 99 3.38 14.72 -6.33
N VAL A 100 2.17 14.18 -6.29
CA VAL A 100 1.41 14.05 -5.03
C VAL A 100 1.95 12.85 -4.27
N VAL A 101 2.62 13.10 -3.15
CA VAL A 101 3.20 12.07 -2.29
C VAL A 101 2.09 11.50 -1.41
N PRO A 102 1.75 10.21 -1.53
CA PRO A 102 0.65 9.62 -0.79
C PRO A 102 1.04 9.29 0.66
N PRO A 103 0.04 9.08 1.55
CA PRO A 103 0.31 8.41 2.81
C PRO A 103 0.76 6.97 2.60
N VAL A 104 1.47 6.42 3.59
CA VAL A 104 1.65 4.98 3.71
C VAL A 104 0.31 4.35 4.09
N LEU A 105 -0.18 3.40 3.29
CA LEU A 105 -1.42 2.67 3.59
C LEU A 105 -1.15 1.42 4.42
N ASP A 106 -2.12 1.03 5.24
CA ASP A 106 -2.04 -0.20 6.02
C ASP A 106 -1.88 -1.44 5.13
N HIS A 107 -1.15 -2.43 5.64
CA HIS A 107 -0.97 -3.69 4.92
C HIS A 107 -2.33 -4.32 4.58
N HIS A 108 -2.57 -4.58 3.29
CA HIS A 108 -3.81 -5.11 2.74
C HIS A 108 -5.05 -4.20 2.81
N ALA A 109 -4.94 -2.93 3.22
CA ALA A 109 -6.06 -1.97 3.12
C ALA A 109 -6.58 -1.88 1.68
N VAL A 110 -5.67 -1.84 0.72
CA VAL A 110 -5.96 -1.95 -0.71
C VAL A 110 -5.08 -3.05 -1.28
N ALA A 111 -5.60 -4.28 -1.41
CA ALA A 111 -4.80 -5.43 -1.86
C ALA A 111 -4.80 -5.64 -3.39
N LEU A 112 -5.36 -4.70 -4.15
CA LEU A 112 -5.82 -4.91 -5.53
C LEU A 112 -5.00 -4.05 -6.49
N GLY A 113 -4.42 -4.62 -7.56
CA GLY A 113 -3.71 -3.84 -8.58
C GLY A 113 -2.38 -4.40 -9.14
N SER A 114 -2.07 -5.69 -8.91
CA SER A 114 -0.83 -6.32 -9.42
C SER A 114 -1.08 -7.28 -10.59
N CYS A 115 -0.35 -7.09 -11.70
CA CYS A 115 -0.52 -7.88 -12.92
C CYS A 115 0.07 -9.28 -13.01
N PRO A 116 0.91 -9.81 -12.10
CA PRO A 116 1.15 -11.25 -12.12
C PRO A 116 -0.03 -12.05 -11.53
N LYS A 117 -0.93 -11.42 -10.73
CA LYS A 117 -1.98 -12.12 -9.95
C LYS A 117 -3.36 -12.11 -10.61
N PHE A 118 -3.55 -11.49 -11.78
CA PHE A 118 -4.80 -11.39 -12.57
C PHE A 118 -6.06 -10.89 -11.81
N ARG A 119 -5.94 -10.42 -10.57
CA ARG A 119 -6.98 -9.69 -9.83
C ARG A 119 -6.66 -8.20 -9.93
N VAL A 120 -6.77 -7.68 -11.14
CA VAL A 120 -6.50 -6.28 -11.45
C VAL A 120 -7.83 -5.53 -11.41
N THR A 121 -7.99 -4.76 -10.35
CA THR A 121 -9.10 -3.82 -10.19
C THR A 121 -8.98 -2.71 -11.23
N SER A 122 -10.12 -2.17 -11.68
CA SER A 122 -10.11 -1.09 -12.66
C SER A 122 -9.37 0.15 -12.10
N PRO A 123 -8.70 0.95 -12.96
CA PRO A 123 -8.01 2.15 -12.51
C PRO A 123 -8.88 3.12 -11.70
N ASN A 124 -10.17 3.24 -12.03
CA ASN A 124 -11.11 4.07 -11.28
C ASN A 124 -11.36 3.53 -9.87
N GLU A 125 -11.61 2.22 -9.74
CA GLU A 125 -11.89 1.58 -8.45
C GLU A 125 -10.68 1.65 -7.51
N ILE A 126 -9.46 1.43 -8.01
CA ILE A 126 -8.26 1.49 -7.17
C ILE A 126 -7.98 2.92 -6.70
N ARG A 127 -8.15 3.94 -7.57
CA ARG A 127 -8.04 5.35 -7.17
C ARG A 127 -9.04 5.70 -6.07
N MET A 128 -10.30 5.24 -6.19
CA MET A 128 -11.31 5.46 -5.15
C MET A 128 -10.96 4.75 -3.84
N ALA A 129 -10.50 3.50 -3.90
CA ALA A 129 -10.14 2.72 -2.71
C ALA A 129 -9.00 3.40 -1.94
N VAL A 130 -7.95 3.81 -2.65
CA VAL A 130 -6.81 4.51 -2.04
C VAL A 130 -7.19 5.89 -1.51
N TRP A 131 -8.01 6.65 -2.25
CA TRP A 131 -8.55 7.92 -1.75
C TRP A 131 -9.29 7.73 -0.43
N ASN A 132 -10.24 6.79 -0.39
CA ASN A 132 -11.03 6.54 0.81
C ASN A 132 -10.14 6.14 2.00
N HIS A 133 -9.20 5.22 1.81
CA HIS A 133 -8.27 4.83 2.88
C HIS A 133 -7.39 5.99 3.35
N SER A 134 -6.89 6.80 2.42
CA SER A 134 -6.07 7.98 2.74
C SER A 134 -6.87 9.00 3.55
N ILE A 135 -8.12 9.23 3.19
CA ILE A 135 -9.03 10.10 3.96
C ILE A 135 -9.37 9.49 5.32
N GLU A 136 -9.48 8.16 5.44
CA GLU A 136 -9.65 7.49 6.74
C GLU A 136 -8.44 7.70 7.66
N LEU A 137 -7.21 7.58 7.14
CA LEU A 137 -5.98 7.85 7.89
C LEU A 137 -5.92 9.29 8.41
N ILE A 138 -6.41 10.26 7.63
CA ILE A 138 -6.53 11.67 8.03
C ILE A 138 -7.66 11.87 9.07
N ARG A 139 -8.80 11.18 8.93
CA ARG A 139 -10.04 11.43 9.70
C ARG A 139 -10.13 10.73 11.05
N PHE A 140 -9.66 9.49 11.16
CA PHE A 140 -9.87 8.73 12.40
C PHE A 140 -9.08 9.36 13.55
N ARG A 141 -9.61 9.21 14.78
CA ARG A 141 -9.39 9.99 16.04
C ARG A 141 -7.93 10.19 16.53
N ARG A 142 -6.92 9.95 15.69
CA ARG A 142 -5.52 9.75 16.04
C ARG A 142 -4.50 10.25 15.00
N CYS A 143 -4.95 10.77 13.84
CA CYS A 143 -4.08 11.34 12.79
C CYS A 143 -2.81 10.49 12.55
N ILE A 144 -2.99 9.18 12.32
CA ILE A 144 -1.92 8.18 12.07
C ILE A 144 -1.32 8.35 10.66
N TYR A 145 -1.65 9.47 10.01
CA TYR A 145 -1.12 9.84 8.72
C TYR A 145 0.41 9.95 8.81
N ALA A 146 1.09 9.15 8.00
CA ALA A 146 2.51 9.30 7.72
C ALA A 146 2.66 9.40 6.21
N SER A 147 3.21 10.51 5.73
CA SER A 147 3.54 10.65 4.31
C SER A 147 4.61 9.63 3.93
N MET A 148 4.58 9.13 2.70
CA MET A 148 5.68 8.31 2.19
C MET A 148 7.01 9.07 2.28
N ALA A 149 7.00 10.39 2.13
CA ALA A 149 8.19 11.25 2.27
C ALA A 149 8.63 11.48 3.72
N ASP A 150 7.78 11.21 4.72
CA ASP A 150 8.20 11.22 6.13
C ASP A 150 8.98 9.95 6.47
N VAL A 151 8.64 8.83 5.83
CA VAL A 151 9.27 7.50 6.03
C VAL A 151 10.51 7.33 5.15
N ILE A 152 10.46 7.83 3.91
CA ILE A 152 11.50 7.71 2.90
C ILE A 152 12.09 9.08 2.62
N ASP A 153 13.38 9.23 2.88
CA ASP A 153 14.09 10.47 2.66
C ASP A 153 14.34 10.71 1.17
N ILE A 154 13.62 11.70 0.64
CA ILE A 154 13.73 12.19 -0.74
C ILE A 154 14.35 13.59 -0.82
N SER A 155 14.92 14.10 0.27
CA SER A 155 15.44 15.47 0.36
C SER A 155 16.48 15.78 -0.71
N GLU A 156 17.34 14.82 -1.04
CA GLU A 156 18.34 14.95 -2.11
C GLU A 156 17.67 15.15 -3.48
N LEU A 157 16.58 14.44 -3.76
CA LEU A 157 15.87 14.53 -5.04
C LEU A 157 15.16 15.88 -5.20
N VAL A 158 14.58 16.38 -4.11
CA VAL A 158 13.88 17.67 -4.08
C VAL A 158 14.87 18.83 -4.13
N SER A 159 15.93 18.80 -3.33
CA SER A 159 16.96 19.86 -3.28
C SER A 159 17.75 19.98 -4.59
N SER A 160 17.98 18.85 -5.29
CA SER A 160 18.58 18.85 -6.63
C SER A 160 17.58 19.14 -7.76
N ALA A 161 16.33 19.51 -7.43
CA ALA A 161 15.25 19.84 -8.36
C ALA A 161 14.97 18.75 -9.41
N LEU A 162 15.28 17.48 -9.10
CA LEU A 162 14.99 16.35 -9.99
C LEU A 162 13.51 16.02 -10.01
N VAL A 163 12.82 16.23 -8.89
CA VAL A 163 11.38 16.06 -8.73
C VAL A 163 10.81 17.17 -7.85
N ARG A 164 9.59 17.61 -8.14
CA ARG A 164 8.79 18.48 -7.27
C ARG A 164 7.72 17.65 -6.61
N THR A 165 7.45 17.90 -5.33
CA THR A 165 6.49 17.13 -4.56
C THR A 165 5.50 18.04 -3.83
N ILE A 166 4.32 17.50 -3.56
CA ILE A 166 3.34 18.05 -2.63
C ILE A 166 2.84 16.89 -1.78
N ASP A 167 2.73 17.09 -0.48
CA ASP A 167 2.14 16.09 0.40
C ASP A 167 0.63 15.92 0.10
N PHE A 168 0.12 14.68 0.18
CA PHE A 168 -1.27 14.37 -0.13
C PHE A 168 -2.26 15.15 0.72
N GLU A 169 -2.00 15.36 2.01
CA GLU A 169 -2.86 16.17 2.87
C GLU A 169 -2.95 17.59 2.31
N THR A 170 -1.82 18.22 2.00
CA THR A 170 -1.78 19.57 1.43
C THR A 170 -2.46 19.62 0.07
N PHE A 171 -2.27 18.59 -0.77
CA PHE A 171 -2.95 18.48 -2.06
C PHE A 171 -4.47 18.38 -1.89
N VAL A 172 -4.98 17.54 -1.00
CA VAL A 172 -6.42 17.38 -0.75
C VAL A 172 -7.03 18.69 -0.26
N ALA A 173 -6.38 19.40 0.65
CA ALA A 173 -6.85 20.69 1.13
C ALA A 173 -7.05 21.70 -0.02
N ARG A 174 -6.09 21.77 -0.95
CA ARG A 174 -6.16 22.63 -2.14
C ARG A 174 -7.16 22.12 -3.18
N TRP A 175 -7.17 20.81 -3.44
CA TRP A 175 -8.03 20.15 -4.43
C TRP A 175 -9.51 20.25 -4.07
N CYS A 176 -9.82 20.15 -2.77
CA CYS A 176 -11.19 20.24 -2.26
C CYS A 176 -11.59 21.63 -1.79
N GLY A 177 -10.65 22.54 -1.61
CA GLY A 177 -10.91 23.85 -0.99
C GLY A 177 -11.38 23.72 0.46
N ILE A 178 -10.77 22.82 1.24
CA ILE A 178 -11.15 22.52 2.62
C ILE A 178 -9.96 22.66 3.57
N ASP A 179 -10.25 22.98 4.83
CA ASP A 179 -9.26 22.94 5.91
C ASP A 179 -9.29 21.57 6.60
N LEU A 180 -8.25 20.77 6.37
CA LEU A 180 -8.12 19.43 6.95
C LEU A 180 -7.79 19.44 8.44
N ASN A 181 -7.30 20.56 9.00
CA ASN A 181 -7.05 20.66 10.45
C ASN A 181 -8.33 20.43 11.27
N LEU A 182 -9.51 20.68 10.67
CA LEU A 182 -10.81 20.47 11.29
C LEU A 182 -11.23 18.99 11.37
N LEU A 183 -10.55 18.09 10.64
CA LEU A 183 -10.87 16.65 10.61
C LEU A 183 -10.30 15.86 11.79
N CYS A 184 -9.14 16.28 12.30
CA CYS A 184 -8.45 15.62 13.41
C CYS A 184 -9.21 15.78 14.75
N PHE A 185 -10.12 16.76 14.87
CA PHE A 185 -10.87 17.01 16.11
C PHE A 185 -12.22 16.28 16.13
N SER A 186 -12.35 15.31 17.02
CA SER A 186 -13.62 14.64 17.29
C SER A 186 -14.55 15.54 18.11
N GLY A 187 -15.33 16.42 17.46
CA GLY A 187 -16.30 17.21 18.23
C GLY A 187 -17.35 18.03 17.48
N LEU A 188 -17.19 18.36 16.20
CA LEU A 188 -18.16 19.27 15.54
C LEU A 188 -19.23 18.53 14.73
N GLU A 189 -20.47 18.98 14.91
CA GLU A 189 -21.70 18.53 14.25
C GLU A 189 -21.74 18.83 12.73
N ASN A 190 -20.73 19.54 12.20
CA ASN A 190 -20.58 19.90 10.78
C ASN A 190 -19.95 18.79 9.89
N LYS A 191 -19.94 17.53 10.32
CA LYS A 191 -19.25 16.44 9.61
C LYS A 191 -19.87 16.02 8.28
N SER A 192 -21.16 16.27 8.06
CA SER A 192 -21.84 15.82 6.84
C SER A 192 -21.35 16.58 5.59
N SER A 193 -21.31 17.92 5.63
CA SER A 193 -20.95 18.71 4.44
C SER A 193 -19.48 18.53 4.04
N LEU A 194 -18.56 18.49 5.00
CA LEU A 194 -17.13 18.27 4.75
C LEU A 194 -16.87 16.86 4.20
N HIS A 195 -17.57 15.86 4.73
CA HIS A 195 -17.48 14.49 4.23
C HIS A 195 -18.03 14.36 2.80
N ASP A 196 -19.14 15.04 2.50
CA ASP A 196 -19.71 15.04 1.16
C ASP A 196 -18.80 15.75 0.16
N GLN A 197 -18.13 16.84 0.56
CA GLN A 197 -17.10 17.50 -0.26
C GLN A 197 -15.91 16.58 -0.54
N LEU A 198 -15.34 15.94 0.49
CA LEU A 198 -14.26 14.96 0.33
C LEU A 198 -14.65 13.80 -0.59
N ARG A 199 -15.88 13.31 -0.47
CA ARG A 199 -16.41 12.27 -1.35
C ARG A 199 -16.51 12.76 -2.79
N GLN A 200 -17.02 13.98 -3.02
CA GLN A 200 -17.13 14.56 -4.36
C GLN A 200 -15.75 14.75 -5.00
N CYS A 201 -14.77 15.24 -4.26
CA CYS A 201 -13.38 15.36 -4.72
C CYS A 201 -12.76 14.02 -5.12
N GLY A 202 -12.97 12.98 -4.30
CA GLY A 202 -12.48 11.63 -4.58
C GLY A 202 -13.13 11.05 -5.83
N SER A 203 -14.46 11.19 -5.94
CA SER A 203 -15.19 10.76 -7.14
C SER A 203 -14.71 11.49 -8.39
N LEU A 204 -14.36 12.78 -8.29
CA LEU A 204 -13.71 13.50 -9.38
C LEU A 204 -12.33 12.89 -9.67
N LEU A 205 -11.40 12.90 -8.71
CA LEU A 205 -10.00 12.45 -8.88
C LEU A 205 -9.88 11.01 -9.43
N SER A 206 -10.80 10.12 -9.06
CA SER A 206 -10.83 8.75 -9.56
C SER A 206 -11.21 8.61 -11.02
N GLY A 207 -11.83 9.63 -11.62
CA GLY A 207 -12.41 9.56 -12.95
C GLY A 207 -13.69 8.74 -13.03
N LEU A 208 -14.44 8.59 -11.92
CA LEU A 208 -15.71 7.86 -11.88
C LEU A 208 -16.72 8.40 -12.91
N TYR A 209 -16.68 9.71 -13.17
CA TYR A 209 -17.51 10.41 -14.14
C TYR A 209 -16.77 10.73 -15.45
N GLY A 210 -15.61 10.10 -15.69
CA GLY A 210 -14.73 10.38 -16.83
C GLY A 210 -13.74 11.51 -16.58
N ASN A 211 -13.02 11.89 -17.65
CA ASN A 211 -12.11 13.03 -17.63
C ASN A 211 -12.89 14.34 -17.56
N ALA A 212 -12.32 15.35 -16.89
CA ALA A 212 -12.95 16.64 -16.70
C ALA A 212 -12.10 17.73 -17.35
N ASP A 213 -12.40 18.10 -18.60
CA ASP A 213 -11.72 19.12 -19.41
C ASP A 213 -10.20 19.22 -19.13
N ARG A 214 -9.71 20.42 -18.79
CA ARG A 214 -8.31 20.68 -18.38
C ARG A 214 -8.06 20.42 -16.89
N CYS A 215 -9.03 19.90 -16.16
CA CYS A 215 -8.90 19.67 -14.73
C CYS A 215 -8.25 18.33 -14.43
N LEU A 216 -8.80 17.26 -15.00
CA LEU A 216 -8.41 15.90 -14.66
C LEU A 216 -8.32 15.05 -15.92
N TYR A 217 -7.18 14.38 -16.04
CA TYR A 217 -7.04 13.21 -16.89
C TYR A 217 -6.82 11.98 -16.01
N ALA A 218 -7.83 11.13 -15.91
CA ALA A 218 -7.78 9.87 -15.19
C ALA A 218 -7.32 8.76 -16.15
N VAL A 219 -6.07 8.31 -16.00
CA VAL A 219 -5.46 7.30 -16.87
C VAL A 219 -6.21 5.98 -16.74
N GLN A 220 -6.65 5.44 -17.88
CA GLN A 220 -7.39 4.18 -17.95
C GLN A 220 -6.51 2.99 -18.34
N ASP A 221 -5.30 3.24 -18.82
CA ASP A 221 -4.30 2.19 -19.02
C ASP A 221 -3.91 1.58 -17.68
N ASP A 222 -3.68 0.27 -17.72
CA ASP A 222 -3.16 -0.49 -16.60
C ASP A 222 -2.19 -1.57 -17.10
N CYS A 223 -1.68 -2.35 -16.17
CA CYS A 223 -0.68 -3.37 -16.39
C CYS A 223 -1.13 -4.53 -17.33
N ARG A 224 -2.44 -4.69 -17.56
CA ARG A 224 -3.01 -5.63 -18.54
C ARG A 224 -2.87 -5.07 -19.96
N SER A 225 -3.19 -3.79 -20.04
CA SER A 225 -3.09 -2.88 -21.19
C SER A 225 -1.73 -2.73 -21.82
N THR A 226 -0.79 -2.44 -20.94
CA THR A 226 0.26 -1.51 -21.28
C THR A 226 1.53 -1.83 -20.51
N VAL A 227 2.64 -1.60 -21.18
CA VAL A 227 3.96 -1.47 -20.58
C VAL A 227 4.47 -0.09 -20.94
N TRP A 228 4.65 0.75 -19.94
CA TRP A 228 5.21 2.09 -20.09
C TRP A 228 6.71 2.00 -20.31
N THR A 229 7.18 2.72 -21.31
CA THR A 229 8.58 2.82 -21.72
C THR A 229 8.94 4.30 -21.86
N TYR A 230 10.22 4.61 -22.02
CA TYR A 230 10.66 5.97 -22.22
C TYR A 230 11.88 6.02 -23.14
N GLN A 231 11.74 6.71 -24.27
CA GLN A 231 12.79 6.99 -25.24
C GLN A 231 13.58 5.75 -25.71
N GLN A 232 12.96 4.58 -25.69
CA GLN A 232 13.52 3.38 -26.29
C GLN A 232 13.53 3.54 -27.82
N ASP A 233 14.54 2.97 -28.50
CA ASP A 233 14.63 2.92 -29.98
C ASP A 233 13.56 2.01 -30.63
N VAL A 234 12.51 1.69 -29.88
CA VAL A 234 11.38 0.87 -30.29
C VAL A 234 10.23 1.78 -30.70
N GLU A 235 9.52 1.40 -31.77
CA GLU A 235 8.34 2.11 -32.24
C GLU A 235 7.24 2.13 -31.15
N ASP A 236 6.60 3.29 -30.99
CA ASP A 236 5.58 3.52 -29.96
C ASP A 236 4.27 2.79 -30.31
N GLY A 237 3.64 2.14 -29.33
CA GLY A 237 2.42 1.34 -29.54
C GLY A 237 2.64 -0.08 -30.06
N THR A 238 3.89 -0.53 -30.15
CA THR A 238 4.27 -1.91 -30.51
C THR A 238 3.68 -2.95 -29.55
N MET A 239 3.48 -4.18 -30.02
CA MET A 239 3.03 -5.27 -29.16
C MET A 239 4.09 -5.61 -28.13
N ASP A 240 3.68 -5.81 -26.89
CA ASP A 240 4.58 -6.33 -25.86
C ASP A 240 5.00 -7.77 -26.19
N SER A 241 6.23 -8.13 -25.82
CA SER A 241 6.77 -9.49 -26.03
C SER A 241 5.91 -10.55 -25.35
N PHE A 242 5.26 -10.19 -24.25
CA PHE A 242 4.24 -10.99 -23.61
C PHE A 242 2.84 -10.60 -24.12
N GLN A 243 2.18 -11.55 -24.77
CA GLN A 243 0.75 -11.50 -25.05
C GLN A 243 0.03 -12.62 -24.28
N PRO A 244 -1.21 -12.39 -23.81
CA PRO A 244 -2.01 -13.46 -23.24
C PRO A 244 -2.27 -14.53 -24.32
N ASP A 245 -1.92 -15.78 -24.05
CA ASP A 245 -2.19 -16.89 -24.97
C ASP A 245 -3.70 -17.18 -25.10
N GLU A 246 -4.12 -17.84 -26.19
CA GLU A 246 -5.54 -18.15 -26.43
C GLU A 246 -6.18 -18.93 -25.28
N GLN A 247 -5.41 -19.78 -24.61
CA GLN A 247 -5.89 -20.60 -23.50
C GLN A 247 -6.20 -19.72 -22.27
N LEU A 248 -5.35 -18.75 -21.97
CA LEU A 248 -5.53 -17.75 -20.91
C LEU A 248 -6.68 -16.81 -21.26
N MET A 249 -6.79 -16.37 -22.52
CA MET A 249 -7.92 -15.57 -23.00
C MET A 249 -9.25 -16.30 -22.80
N LYS A 250 -9.36 -17.56 -23.23
CA LYS A 250 -10.57 -18.39 -23.06
C LYS A 250 -10.85 -18.69 -21.58
N LYS A 251 -9.83 -19.08 -20.80
CA LYS A 251 -9.98 -19.48 -19.39
C LYS A 251 -10.40 -18.32 -18.48
N LYS A 252 -9.93 -17.11 -18.77
CA LYS A 252 -10.16 -15.92 -17.95
C LYS A 252 -11.14 -14.93 -18.58
N ASN A 253 -11.71 -15.27 -19.72
CA ASN A 253 -12.55 -14.38 -20.54
C ASN A 253 -11.86 -13.02 -20.75
N ILE A 254 -10.57 -13.05 -21.09
CA ILE A 254 -9.74 -11.87 -21.30
C ILE A 254 -9.83 -11.45 -22.78
N SER A 255 -10.03 -10.16 -23.03
CA SER A 255 -10.11 -9.56 -24.36
C SER A 255 -9.07 -8.46 -24.63
N TYR A 256 -8.14 -8.20 -23.69
CA TYR A 256 -7.17 -7.11 -23.84
C TYR A 256 -5.93 -7.53 -24.64
N VAL A 257 -5.36 -6.56 -25.36
CA VAL A 257 -4.07 -6.66 -26.06
C VAL A 257 -3.07 -5.78 -25.33
N ARG A 258 -1.85 -6.30 -25.14
CA ARG A 258 -0.81 -5.61 -24.39
C ARG A 258 0.14 -4.86 -25.31
N ARG A 259 0.38 -3.57 -25.07
CA ARG A 259 1.24 -2.73 -25.91
C ARG A 259 2.30 -1.99 -25.11
N ARG A 260 3.45 -1.76 -25.72
CA ARG A 260 4.51 -0.89 -25.19
C ARG A 260 4.22 0.54 -25.63
N LYS A 261 4.14 1.46 -24.67
CA LYS A 261 3.83 2.88 -24.94
C LYS A 261 4.90 3.77 -24.34
N ASP A 262 5.31 4.79 -25.07
CA ASP A 262 6.22 5.81 -24.57
C ASP A 262 5.42 6.83 -23.74
N VAL A 263 5.85 7.02 -22.49
CA VAL A 263 5.22 7.91 -21.52
C VAL A 263 5.19 9.37 -22.02
N TYR A 264 6.30 9.84 -22.58
CA TYR A 264 6.43 11.22 -23.04
C TYR A 264 5.58 11.47 -24.29
N LYS A 265 5.61 10.57 -25.27
CA LYS A 265 4.79 10.66 -26.48
C LYS A 265 3.30 10.61 -26.14
N THR A 266 2.90 9.75 -25.20
CA THR A 266 1.49 9.58 -24.83
C THR A 266 0.93 10.80 -24.10
N PHE A 267 1.67 11.38 -23.15
CA PHE A 267 1.12 12.40 -22.25
C PHE A 267 1.60 13.83 -22.50
N ARG A 268 2.68 14.06 -23.27
CA ARG A 268 3.27 15.41 -23.47
C ARG A 268 3.23 15.89 -24.92
N HIS A 269 2.86 15.06 -25.89
CA HIS A 269 2.83 15.48 -27.29
C HIS A 269 1.53 16.25 -27.64
N ARG A 270 1.50 17.56 -27.34
CA ARG A 270 0.48 18.55 -27.79
C ARG A 270 -0.98 18.05 -27.72
N SER A 271 -1.34 17.41 -26.62
CA SER A 271 -2.70 16.91 -26.36
C SER A 271 -3.34 17.68 -25.21
N ASP A 272 -4.68 17.65 -25.13
CA ASP A 272 -5.43 18.20 -23.99
C ASP A 272 -4.97 17.60 -22.64
N ILE A 273 -4.34 16.43 -22.68
CA ILE A 273 -3.78 15.70 -21.54
C ILE A 273 -2.60 16.45 -20.90
N ASP A 274 -1.71 17.03 -21.70
CA ASP A 274 -0.57 17.80 -21.17
C ASP A 274 -1.05 19.06 -20.42
N SER A 275 -2.20 19.61 -20.85
CA SER A 275 -2.85 20.76 -20.21
C SER A 275 -3.67 20.40 -18.97
N ALA A 276 -3.90 19.11 -18.70
CA ALA A 276 -4.67 18.69 -17.54
C ALA A 276 -3.94 19.06 -16.24
N THR A 277 -4.68 19.65 -15.30
CA THR A 277 -4.17 20.08 -14.00
C THR A 277 -3.71 18.87 -13.18
N VAL A 278 -4.49 17.78 -13.19
CA VAL A 278 -4.13 16.53 -12.52
C VAL A 278 -4.11 15.38 -13.53
N LEU A 279 -2.99 14.66 -13.56
CA LEU A 279 -2.86 13.38 -14.25
C LEU A 279 -2.90 12.27 -13.19
N ALA A 280 -3.97 11.48 -13.18
CA ALA A 280 -4.23 10.50 -12.12
C ALA A 280 -4.08 9.05 -12.64
N PHE A 281 -3.01 8.39 -12.23
CA PHE A 281 -2.77 6.97 -12.50
C PHE A 281 -3.55 6.08 -11.53
N GLY A 282 -3.87 4.86 -11.98
CA GLY A 282 -4.39 3.81 -11.10
C GLY A 282 -3.26 3.24 -10.25
N SER A 283 -2.82 2.04 -10.58
CA SER A 283 -1.59 1.43 -10.04
C SER A 283 -0.36 2.00 -10.77
N LEU A 284 0.82 2.00 -10.12
CA LEU A 284 2.13 2.11 -10.78
C LEU A 284 3.01 0.89 -10.45
N PHE A 285 2.39 -0.21 -10.04
CA PHE A 285 3.07 -1.43 -9.62
C PHE A 285 3.73 -2.12 -10.81
N THR A 286 5.03 -2.39 -10.69
CA THR A 286 5.77 -3.16 -11.67
C THR A 286 6.49 -4.34 -11.03
N ALA A 287 6.53 -5.46 -11.74
CA ALA A 287 7.32 -6.63 -11.42
C ALA A 287 7.60 -7.42 -12.71
N PRO A 288 8.75 -8.12 -12.80
CA PRO A 288 9.02 -9.03 -13.91
C PRO A 288 7.96 -10.12 -14.00
N TYR A 289 7.49 -10.40 -15.22
CA TYR A 289 6.49 -11.42 -15.49
C TYR A 289 6.66 -11.99 -16.90
N LYS A 290 6.96 -13.30 -16.98
CA LYS A 290 7.07 -14.07 -18.24
C LYS A 290 7.93 -13.38 -19.32
N GLY A 291 9.08 -12.83 -18.93
CA GLY A 291 10.02 -12.21 -19.87
C GLY A 291 9.68 -10.77 -20.30
N SER A 292 8.72 -10.12 -19.64
CA SER A 292 8.44 -8.69 -19.77
C SER A 292 8.19 -8.08 -18.38
N GLU A 293 8.18 -6.75 -18.25
CA GLU A 293 7.74 -6.05 -17.05
C GLU A 293 6.23 -5.98 -16.97
N SER A 294 5.65 -5.94 -15.76
CA SER A 294 4.20 -5.90 -15.60
C SER A 294 3.58 -4.53 -15.90
N TYR A 295 4.30 -3.41 -15.74
CA TYR A 295 3.72 -2.12 -16.09
C TYR A 295 4.71 -1.02 -16.44
N ILE A 296 5.83 -0.90 -15.73
CA ILE A 296 6.83 0.14 -15.96
C ILE A 296 8.14 -0.53 -16.35
N ASP A 297 8.58 -0.30 -17.58
CA ASP A 297 9.82 -0.84 -18.14
C ASP A 297 10.75 0.32 -18.55
N ILE A 298 11.21 1.04 -17.52
CA ILE A 298 12.06 2.23 -17.67
C ILE A 298 13.25 2.07 -16.73
N HIS A 299 14.27 1.37 -17.21
CA HIS A 299 15.49 1.07 -16.45
C HIS A 299 16.69 1.91 -16.89
N GLU A 300 16.58 2.60 -18.03
CA GLU A 300 17.60 3.48 -18.58
C GLU A 300 16.98 4.59 -19.42
N ALA A 301 17.74 5.67 -19.59
CA ALA A 301 17.36 6.82 -20.41
C ALA A 301 18.62 7.44 -21.03
N PRO A 302 19.32 6.73 -21.95
CA PRO A 302 20.63 7.18 -22.47
C PRO A 302 20.58 8.53 -23.18
N LYS A 303 19.39 8.94 -23.67
CA LYS A 303 19.16 10.22 -24.37
C LYS A 303 18.74 11.37 -23.43
N ASP A 304 18.45 11.10 -22.16
CA ASP A 304 18.12 12.12 -21.15
C ASP A 304 18.96 11.87 -19.89
N LEU A 305 20.11 12.55 -19.81
CA LEU A 305 21.06 12.42 -18.70
C LEU A 305 20.44 12.76 -17.34
N ARG A 306 19.46 13.66 -17.30
CA ARG A 306 18.76 14.03 -16.06
C ARG A 306 17.90 12.87 -15.58
N ILE A 307 17.13 12.26 -16.47
CA ILE A 307 16.34 11.07 -16.14
C ILE A 307 17.23 9.86 -15.84
N GLN A 308 18.33 9.68 -16.58
CA GLN A 308 19.30 8.63 -16.29
C GLN A 308 19.93 8.79 -14.90
N SER A 309 20.25 10.02 -14.50
CA SER A 309 20.72 10.31 -13.14
C SER A 309 19.64 10.03 -12.10
N LEU A 310 18.38 10.38 -12.37
CA LEU A 310 17.27 10.11 -11.48
C LEU A 310 17.07 8.59 -11.28
N ILE A 311 17.07 7.80 -12.36
CA ILE A 311 16.94 6.33 -12.31
C ILE A 311 17.99 5.73 -11.35
N LYS A 312 19.25 6.20 -11.44
CA LYS A 312 20.32 5.76 -10.53
C LYS A 312 20.03 6.12 -9.07
N LYS A 313 19.55 7.35 -8.81
CA LYS A 313 19.25 7.81 -7.44
C LYS A 313 18.03 7.12 -6.83
N ILE A 314 17.03 6.74 -7.63
CA ILE A 314 15.84 6.05 -7.12
C ILE A 314 16.03 4.53 -6.98
N GLU A 315 17.14 3.96 -7.46
CA GLU A 315 17.52 2.55 -7.19
C GLU A 315 17.46 2.29 -5.69
N TYR A 316 18.03 3.20 -4.89
CA TYR A 316 17.96 3.19 -3.45
C TYR A 316 17.50 4.54 -2.89
N LEU A 317 16.36 4.52 -2.18
CA LEU A 317 15.90 5.66 -1.39
C LEU A 317 16.09 5.32 0.09
N PRO A 318 16.82 6.15 0.85
CA PRO A 318 17.05 5.88 2.26
C PRO A 318 15.77 6.06 3.09
N PHE A 319 15.66 5.30 4.18
CA PHE A 319 14.67 5.61 5.21
C PHE A 319 15.06 6.91 5.93
N ALA A 320 14.06 7.58 6.50
CA ALA A 320 14.28 8.76 7.33
C ALA A 320 15.31 8.50 8.45
N THR A 321 16.09 9.53 8.78
CA THR A 321 17.23 9.45 9.70
C THR A 321 16.85 8.87 11.07
N GLY A 322 15.68 9.19 11.60
CA GLY A 322 15.14 8.64 12.85
C GLY A 322 14.98 7.12 12.81
N ILE A 323 14.49 6.57 11.69
CA ILE A 323 14.33 5.12 11.47
C ILE A 323 15.71 4.45 11.33
N VAL A 324 16.60 5.03 10.52
CA VAL A 324 17.95 4.49 10.30
C VAL A 324 18.73 4.44 11.61
N LYS A 325 18.68 5.53 12.39
CA LYS A 325 19.32 5.61 13.71
C LYS A 325 18.76 4.56 14.66
N ALA A 326 17.44 4.36 14.67
CA ALA A 326 16.80 3.37 15.53
C ALA A 326 17.23 1.93 15.20
N GLY A 327 17.29 1.56 13.92
CA GLY A 327 17.75 0.23 13.52
C GLY A 327 19.22 -0.02 13.83
N LYS A 328 20.07 0.99 13.59
CA LYS A 328 21.49 0.95 13.99
C LYS A 328 21.65 0.84 15.51
N ASP A 329 20.92 1.64 16.27
CA ASP A 329 20.92 1.60 17.74
C ASP A 329 20.52 0.22 18.24
N PHE A 330 19.50 -0.41 17.68
CA PHE A 330 19.10 -1.75 18.08
C PHE A 330 20.18 -2.79 17.76
N ALA A 331 20.73 -2.77 16.55
CA ALA A 331 21.81 -3.67 16.16
C ALA A 331 23.05 -3.52 17.06
N GLN A 332 23.50 -2.29 17.31
CA GLN A 332 24.73 -2.02 18.05
C GLN A 332 24.56 -2.13 19.57
N LYS A 333 23.42 -1.69 20.12
CA LYS A 333 23.23 -1.56 21.57
C LYS A 333 22.37 -2.66 22.18
N ALA A 334 21.45 -3.25 21.44
CA ALA A 334 20.60 -4.33 21.96
C ALA A 334 21.19 -5.71 21.64
N ILE A 335 21.62 -5.95 20.40
CA ILE A 335 22.26 -7.22 20.01
C ILE A 335 23.70 -7.28 20.53
N LYS A 336 24.46 -6.19 20.38
CA LYS A 336 25.85 -5.96 20.89
C LYS A 336 26.95 -6.86 20.34
N GLU A 337 26.60 -7.89 19.57
CA GLU A 337 27.50 -8.92 19.06
C GLU A 337 27.38 -9.05 17.55
N GLN A 338 28.33 -9.76 16.92
CA GLN A 338 28.16 -10.16 15.52
C GLN A 338 26.94 -11.09 15.40
N PHE A 339 26.07 -10.81 14.43
CA PHE A 339 24.82 -11.53 14.23
C PHE A 339 24.51 -11.75 12.75
N MET A 340 23.72 -12.78 12.46
CA MET A 340 23.06 -12.93 11.16
C MET A 340 21.60 -12.46 11.25
N CYS A 341 21.01 -12.02 10.16
CA CYS A 341 19.55 -11.80 10.08
C CYS A 341 18.88 -12.90 9.26
N ALA A 342 17.70 -13.33 9.72
CA ALA A 342 16.77 -14.16 8.99
C ALA A 342 15.43 -13.43 8.78
N GLN A 343 15.13 -13.06 7.53
CA GLN A 343 13.85 -12.48 7.12
C GLN A 343 12.94 -13.60 6.58
N LEU A 344 11.89 -13.93 7.32
CA LEU A 344 11.04 -15.10 7.10
C LEU A 344 9.56 -14.69 6.90
N ARG A 345 9.07 -14.69 5.67
CA ARG A 345 7.63 -14.56 5.36
C ARG A 345 6.98 -15.94 5.43
N LEU A 346 6.09 -16.13 6.39
CA LEU A 346 5.50 -17.42 6.75
C LEU A 346 3.97 -17.38 6.78
N LEU A 347 3.32 -16.22 6.96
CA LEU A 347 1.86 -16.14 7.05
C LEU A 347 1.16 -15.72 5.76
N ASP A 348 1.83 -14.97 4.89
CA ASP A 348 1.25 -14.54 3.62
C ASP A 348 0.80 -15.75 2.77
N GLY A 349 -0.36 -15.64 2.12
CA GLY A 349 -0.91 -16.67 1.24
C GLY A 349 0.05 -17.12 0.12
N GLN A 350 0.96 -16.23 -0.31
CA GLN A 350 2.00 -16.55 -1.29
C GLN A 350 3.13 -17.41 -0.72
N PHE A 351 3.46 -17.27 0.57
CA PHE A 351 4.65 -17.90 1.19
C PHE A 351 4.31 -19.03 2.17
N LYS A 352 3.07 -19.10 2.67
CA LYS A 352 2.61 -20.09 3.65
C LYS A 352 2.82 -21.55 3.25
N ASN A 353 2.90 -21.83 1.94
CA ASN A 353 3.12 -23.19 1.42
C ASN A 353 4.60 -23.50 1.15
N HIS A 354 5.51 -22.55 1.39
CA HIS A 354 6.93 -22.66 1.05
C HIS A 354 7.84 -22.71 2.27
N TRP A 355 7.30 -22.92 3.48
CA TRP A 355 8.07 -22.97 4.73
C TRP A 355 9.28 -23.89 4.67
N LYS A 356 9.14 -25.07 4.04
CA LYS A 356 10.25 -26.02 3.89
C LYS A 356 11.44 -25.42 3.13
N SER A 357 11.16 -24.70 2.03
CA SER A 357 12.18 -23.99 1.24
C SER A 357 12.79 -22.85 2.06
N THR A 358 11.95 -22.01 2.67
CA THR A 358 12.39 -20.88 3.49
C THR A 358 13.29 -21.32 4.65
N PHE A 359 12.94 -22.39 5.36
CA PHE A 359 13.76 -22.92 6.45
C PHE A 359 15.00 -23.67 5.99
N LEU A 360 14.99 -24.27 4.80
CA LEU A 360 16.18 -24.96 4.28
C LEU A 360 17.34 -23.99 4.09
N ALA A 361 17.11 -22.84 3.46
CA ALA A 361 18.14 -21.81 3.28
C ALA A 361 18.70 -21.30 4.61
N LEU A 362 17.83 -21.09 5.60
CA LEU A 362 18.24 -20.71 6.95
C LEU A 362 19.09 -21.79 7.61
N LYS A 363 18.66 -23.06 7.52
CA LYS A 363 19.36 -24.20 8.10
C LYS A 363 20.75 -24.36 7.50
N GLU A 364 20.87 -24.30 6.18
CA GLU A 364 22.16 -24.37 5.48
C GLU A 364 23.10 -23.25 5.94
N LYS A 365 22.61 -22.01 6.06
CA LYS A 365 23.42 -20.89 6.53
C LYS A 365 23.88 -21.07 7.98
N VAL A 366 22.99 -21.53 8.86
CA VAL A 366 23.29 -21.79 10.27
C VAL A 366 24.34 -22.90 10.41
N GLU A 367 24.22 -24.00 9.67
CA GLU A 367 25.19 -25.11 9.71
C GLU A 367 26.57 -24.72 9.17
N MET A 368 26.64 -23.76 8.23
CA MET A 368 27.92 -23.17 7.82
C MET A 368 28.53 -22.34 8.96
N LEU A 369 27.75 -21.45 9.59
CA LEU A 369 28.26 -20.57 10.65
C LEU A 369 28.72 -21.32 11.91
N LYS A 370 28.13 -22.49 12.22
CA LYS A 370 28.57 -23.33 13.34
C LYS A 370 30.04 -23.75 13.28
N LYS A 371 30.63 -23.77 12.08
CA LYS A 371 32.03 -24.20 11.89
C LYS A 371 33.02 -23.07 12.15
N ASP A 372 32.60 -21.83 11.87
CA ASP A 372 33.52 -20.68 11.74
C ASP A 372 33.25 -19.56 12.76
N VAL A 373 32.10 -19.58 13.45
CA VAL A 373 31.68 -18.51 14.37
C VAL A 373 31.63 -19.03 15.82
N PRO A 374 32.12 -18.25 16.80
CA PRO A 374 31.95 -18.57 18.22
C PRO A 374 30.48 -18.76 18.60
N LEU A 375 30.22 -19.80 19.40
CA LEU A 375 28.89 -20.04 19.94
C LEU A 375 28.63 -19.15 21.17
N PRO A 376 27.37 -18.72 21.40
CA PRO A 376 26.19 -18.98 20.58
C PRO A 376 26.13 -18.07 19.34
N ILE A 377 25.60 -18.58 18.24
CA ILE A 377 25.33 -17.78 17.03
C ILE A 377 24.16 -16.85 17.32
N ASN A 378 24.38 -15.53 17.21
CA ASN A 378 23.33 -14.54 17.34
C ASN A 378 22.53 -14.44 16.03
N ILE A 379 21.20 -14.60 16.11
CA ILE A 379 20.31 -14.55 14.96
C ILE A 379 19.19 -13.55 15.23
N PHE A 380 19.12 -12.49 14.45
CA PHE A 380 17.98 -11.59 14.45
C PHE A 380 16.87 -12.13 13.55
N ILE A 381 15.68 -12.34 14.11
CA ILE A 381 14.54 -12.92 13.40
C ILE A 381 13.56 -11.81 13.04
N MET A 382 13.34 -11.63 11.74
CA MET A 382 12.33 -10.73 11.17
C MET A 382 11.26 -11.59 10.49
N THR A 383 10.11 -11.78 11.13
CA THR A 383 9.06 -12.66 10.62
C THR A 383 7.66 -12.12 10.90
N ASP A 384 6.71 -12.46 10.02
CA ASP A 384 5.29 -12.25 10.22
C ASP A 384 4.64 -13.35 11.10
N LEU A 385 5.37 -14.44 11.44
CA LEU A 385 4.88 -15.50 12.32
C LEU A 385 5.12 -15.17 13.81
N PRO A 386 4.06 -15.00 14.62
CA PRO A 386 4.21 -14.71 16.05
C PRO A 386 4.98 -15.81 16.80
N GLU A 387 5.80 -15.41 17.78
CA GLU A 387 6.63 -16.33 18.60
C GLU A 387 5.85 -17.49 19.23
N ARG A 388 4.61 -17.23 19.67
CA ARG A 388 3.70 -18.25 20.21
C ARG A 388 3.43 -19.42 19.24
N ASN A 389 3.62 -19.21 17.95
CA ASN A 389 3.39 -20.18 16.89
C ASN A 389 4.69 -20.82 16.37
N TRP A 390 5.84 -20.58 17.01
CA TRP A 390 7.10 -21.18 16.59
C TRP A 390 7.21 -22.66 16.97
N SER A 391 6.42 -23.13 17.94
CA SER A 391 6.37 -24.53 18.35
C SER A 391 6.10 -25.46 17.17
N GLY A 392 6.95 -26.48 17.01
CA GLY A 392 6.86 -27.43 15.90
C GLY A 392 7.40 -26.92 14.56
N SER A 393 8.05 -25.77 14.54
CA SER A 393 8.80 -25.23 13.40
C SER A 393 10.30 -25.18 13.69
N TYR A 394 11.11 -24.94 12.65
CA TYR A 394 12.56 -24.78 12.81
C TYR A 394 12.94 -23.58 13.70
N LEU A 395 12.12 -22.52 13.73
CA LEU A 395 12.31 -21.42 14.69
C LEU A 395 12.14 -21.88 16.14
N GLY A 396 11.19 -22.78 16.38
CA GLY A 396 10.99 -23.39 17.70
C GLY A 396 12.16 -24.28 18.10
N ASP A 397 12.78 -24.97 17.16
CA ASP A 397 13.98 -25.79 17.41
C ASP A 397 15.19 -24.91 17.76
N LEU A 398 15.43 -23.85 16.99
CA LEU A 398 16.47 -22.86 17.29
C LEU A 398 16.25 -22.17 18.65
N ALA A 399 15.00 -21.84 18.99
CA ALA A 399 14.66 -21.17 20.25
C ALA A 399 14.89 -22.06 21.48
N LYS A 400 14.75 -23.39 21.33
CA LYS A 400 15.00 -24.36 22.41
C LYS A 400 16.48 -24.58 22.67
N ASP A 401 17.33 -24.43 21.66
CA ASP A 401 18.74 -24.78 21.73
C ASP A 401 19.63 -23.58 22.06
N ASN A 402 19.42 -23.02 23.26
CA ASN A 402 20.04 -21.77 23.72
C ASN A 402 21.56 -21.84 23.95
N HIS A 403 22.15 -23.04 23.95
CA HIS A 403 23.59 -23.24 24.04
C HIS A 403 24.29 -22.90 22.71
N PHE A 404 23.61 -23.16 21.59
CA PHE A 404 24.16 -22.93 20.25
C PHE A 404 23.63 -21.65 19.61
N PHE A 405 22.45 -21.18 20.00
CA PHE A 405 21.79 -20.04 19.35
C PHE A 405 21.24 -19.03 20.34
N LYS A 406 21.33 -17.75 19.97
CA LYS A 406 20.66 -16.66 20.66
C LYS A 406 19.79 -15.89 19.67
N LEU A 407 18.47 -16.04 19.81
CA LEU A 407 17.50 -15.38 18.95
C LEU A 407 17.15 -13.98 19.46
N HIS A 408 17.18 -13.00 18.57
CA HIS A 408 16.83 -11.61 18.84
C HIS A 408 15.58 -11.25 18.03
N VAL A 409 14.57 -10.66 18.67
CA VAL A 409 13.32 -10.21 18.04
C VAL A 409 13.04 -8.78 18.46
N LEU A 410 12.69 -7.93 17.51
CA LEU A 410 12.24 -6.56 17.78
C LEU A 410 10.71 -6.52 17.77
N ARG A 411 10.12 -5.93 18.82
CA ARG A 411 8.68 -5.85 19.07
C ARG A 411 8.19 -4.41 19.08
N GLU A 412 6.91 -4.20 18.82
CA GLU A 412 6.24 -2.89 18.78
C GLU A 412 6.43 -2.07 20.06
N ASN A 413 6.44 -2.74 21.23
CA ASN A 413 6.56 -2.09 22.53
C ASN A 413 8.01 -1.72 22.92
N ASN A 414 8.99 -1.95 22.05
CA ASN A 414 10.38 -1.60 22.33
C ASN A 414 10.58 -0.07 22.30
N ASP A 415 11.33 0.47 23.25
CA ASP A 415 11.60 1.92 23.34
C ASP A 415 12.28 2.49 22.09
N VAL A 416 13.04 1.68 21.35
CA VAL A 416 13.63 2.07 20.06
C VAL A 416 12.54 2.36 19.03
N ILE A 417 11.49 1.54 18.96
CA ILE A 417 10.36 1.75 18.05
C ILE A 417 9.59 3.01 18.42
N ARG A 418 9.28 3.18 19.72
CA ARG A 418 8.57 4.36 20.22
C ARG A 418 9.33 5.65 19.93
N ARG A 419 10.65 5.67 20.13
CA ARG A 419 11.51 6.83 19.79
C ARG A 419 11.55 7.10 18.29
N ALA A 420 11.66 6.06 17.46
CA ALA A 420 11.66 6.21 16.00
C ALA A 420 10.34 6.80 15.50
N ALA A 421 9.21 6.32 16.02
CA ALA A 421 7.89 6.79 15.61
C ALA A 421 7.63 8.25 16.04
N ARG A 422 8.09 8.66 17.23
CA ARG A 422 8.06 10.08 17.64
C ARG A 422 8.94 10.95 16.76
N SER A 423 10.16 10.50 16.47
CA SER A 423 11.06 11.22 15.56
C SER A 423 10.46 11.42 14.16
N LEU A 424 9.62 10.48 13.69
CA LEU A 424 8.90 10.62 12.43
C LEU A 424 7.87 11.76 12.50
N LEU A 425 7.11 11.83 13.60
CA LEU A 425 6.11 12.89 13.83
C LEU A 425 6.76 14.27 13.97
N ASP A 426 7.90 14.35 14.65
CA ASP A 426 8.64 15.60 14.86
C ASP A 426 9.31 16.11 13.57
N ALA A 427 9.73 15.20 12.69
CA ALA A 427 10.40 15.53 11.43
C ALA A 427 9.43 15.82 10.28
N GLY A 428 8.19 15.34 10.36
CA GLY A 428 7.18 15.59 9.33
C GLY A 428 6.86 17.08 9.19
N HIS A 429 6.39 17.49 8.01
CA HIS A 429 5.90 18.85 7.73
C HIS A 429 4.63 19.26 8.52
N SER A 430 4.26 18.46 9.52
CA SER A 430 3.14 18.63 10.45
C SER A 430 3.44 19.61 11.59
N GLU A 431 4.31 20.61 11.39
CA GLU A 431 4.51 21.73 12.33
C GLU A 431 3.18 22.40 12.74
N LYS A 432 2.14 22.30 11.89
CA LYS A 432 0.78 22.78 12.17
C LYS A 432 0.00 21.95 13.20
N PHE A 433 0.24 20.65 13.30
CA PHE A 433 -0.48 19.79 14.24
C PHE A 433 -0.01 20.02 15.69
N LEU A 434 1.30 20.13 15.91
CA LEU A 434 1.89 20.35 17.23
C LEU A 434 1.71 21.80 17.74
N SER A 435 1.83 22.80 16.86
CA SER A 435 1.63 24.21 17.23
C SER A 435 0.18 24.50 17.67
N TYR A 436 -0.81 23.84 17.10
CA TYR A 436 -2.20 23.97 17.54
C TYR A 436 -2.47 23.26 18.88
N LEU A 437 -1.83 22.10 19.12
CA LEU A 437 -1.94 21.36 20.39
C LEU A 437 -1.35 22.12 21.58
N GLN A 438 -0.28 22.88 21.38
CA GLN A 438 0.32 23.71 22.43
C GLN A 438 -0.59 24.83 22.93
N SER A 439 -1.62 25.23 22.18
CA SER A 439 -2.55 26.31 22.57
C SER A 439 -3.67 25.88 23.52
N ARG A 440 -3.80 24.58 23.84
CA ARG A 440 -4.82 24.06 24.76
C ARG A 440 -4.24 23.04 25.74
N GLU A 441 -3.78 23.52 26.90
CA GLU A 441 -3.36 22.72 28.07
C GLU A 441 -4.35 21.58 28.44
N MET A 442 -5.63 21.71 28.08
CA MET A 442 -6.68 20.75 28.41
C MET A 442 -6.68 19.46 27.57
N VAL A 443 -5.94 19.38 26.46
CA VAL A 443 -5.90 18.19 25.58
C VAL A 443 -4.74 17.23 25.92
N GLN A 444 -3.76 17.70 26.73
CA GLN A 444 -2.55 16.96 27.09
C GLN A 444 -2.85 15.61 27.79
N ASN A 445 -3.97 15.51 28.51
CA ASN A 445 -4.31 14.33 29.32
C ASN A 445 -5.21 13.30 28.60
N MET A 446 -5.69 13.57 27.38
CA MET A 446 -6.64 12.68 26.68
C MET A 446 -6.10 12.09 25.36
N ILE A 447 -4.88 12.46 24.95
CA ILE A 447 -4.18 11.83 23.83
C ILE A 447 -3.36 10.67 24.40
N LEU A 448 -3.93 9.46 24.42
CA LEU A 448 -3.10 8.26 24.30
C LEU A 448 -2.28 8.44 23.02
N GLU A 449 -0.97 8.71 23.14
CA GLU A 449 -0.03 8.85 22.02
C GLU A 449 -0.19 7.63 21.10
N VAL A 450 -0.88 7.83 19.97
CA VAL A 450 -0.92 6.81 18.93
C VAL A 450 0.16 7.19 17.94
N LEU A 451 1.16 6.34 17.90
CA LEU A 451 2.36 6.52 17.10
C LEU A 451 2.21 5.76 15.77
N PRO A 452 2.79 6.26 14.68
CA PRO A 452 2.85 5.51 13.43
C PRO A 452 3.59 4.18 13.64
N ASP A 453 3.14 3.13 12.95
CA ASP A 453 3.84 1.85 12.97
C ASP A 453 5.11 1.94 12.12
N VAL A 454 6.27 1.91 12.79
CA VAL A 454 7.59 1.96 12.17
C VAL A 454 8.37 0.66 12.35
N LEU A 455 7.75 -0.39 12.92
CA LEU A 455 8.44 -1.63 13.28
C LEU A 455 9.12 -2.27 12.07
N LEU A 456 8.39 -2.38 10.96
CA LEU A 456 8.90 -2.96 9.72
C LEU A 456 10.20 -2.27 9.25
N TYR A 457 10.20 -0.94 9.22
CA TYR A 457 11.32 -0.15 8.71
C TYR A 457 12.56 -0.29 9.60
N VAL A 458 12.37 -0.26 10.92
CA VAL A 458 13.45 -0.47 11.89
C VAL A 458 14.00 -1.90 11.81
N GLN A 459 13.15 -2.90 11.57
CA GLN A 459 13.57 -4.28 11.35
C GLN A 459 14.39 -4.43 10.06
N GLU A 460 13.98 -3.81 8.93
CA GLU A 460 14.75 -3.83 7.67
C GLU A 460 16.15 -3.22 7.87
N VAL A 461 16.24 -2.06 8.54
CA VAL A 461 17.53 -1.43 8.89
C VAL A 461 18.36 -2.35 9.78
N THR A 462 17.77 -2.91 10.84
CA THR A 462 18.47 -3.84 11.74
C THR A 462 19.04 -5.03 10.98
N CYS A 463 18.25 -5.64 10.10
CA CYS A 463 18.67 -6.78 9.28
C CYS A 463 19.80 -6.43 8.32
N SER A 464 19.77 -5.22 7.74
CA SER A 464 20.86 -4.77 6.88
C SER A 464 22.20 -4.68 7.63
N CYS A 465 22.18 -4.48 8.96
CA CYS A 465 23.38 -4.42 9.80
C CYS A 465 23.97 -5.77 10.20
N ALA A 466 23.39 -6.89 9.77
CA ALA A 466 23.84 -8.22 10.16
C ALA A 466 25.23 -8.56 9.56
N SER A 467 26.25 -8.66 10.42
CA SER A 467 27.64 -8.87 10.01
C SER A 467 27.96 -10.32 9.62
N LEU A 468 27.27 -11.31 10.19
CA LEU A 468 27.47 -12.75 9.87
C LEU A 468 26.71 -13.18 8.60
N GLY A 469 25.94 -12.28 8.01
CA GLY A 469 25.19 -12.49 6.78
C GLY A 469 23.68 -12.36 6.95
N PHE A 470 22.99 -12.58 5.83
CA PHE A 470 21.56 -12.38 5.69
C PHE A 470 20.93 -13.58 4.97
N VAL A 471 19.75 -14.00 5.43
CA VAL A 471 18.90 -14.99 4.75
C VAL A 471 17.51 -14.37 4.58
N GLY A 472 17.11 -14.14 3.34
CA GLY A 472 15.78 -13.62 3.01
C GLY A 472 14.84 -14.68 2.44
N THR A 473 13.54 -14.47 2.58
CA THR A 473 12.56 -15.32 1.90
C THR A 473 12.58 -15.03 0.40
N SER A 474 12.80 -16.05 -0.43
CA SER A 474 12.85 -15.89 -1.88
C SER A 474 11.54 -15.29 -2.43
N GLY A 475 11.67 -14.26 -3.28
CA GLY A 475 10.54 -13.52 -3.87
C GLY A 475 9.84 -12.53 -2.91
N SER A 476 10.40 -12.29 -1.73
CA SER A 476 9.95 -11.26 -0.79
C SER A 476 10.57 -9.91 -1.15
N THR A 477 9.73 -8.92 -1.47
CA THR A 477 10.19 -7.55 -1.74
C THR A 477 10.86 -6.89 -0.52
N ILE A 478 10.53 -7.35 0.70
CA ILE A 478 11.23 -6.95 1.93
C ILE A 478 12.68 -7.47 1.93
N ALA A 479 12.90 -8.71 1.48
CA ALA A 479 14.26 -9.27 1.41
C ALA A 479 15.11 -8.54 0.37
N GLU A 480 14.53 -8.25 -0.80
CA GLU A 480 15.17 -7.47 -1.87
C GLU A 480 15.57 -6.07 -1.36
N ASN A 481 14.69 -5.38 -0.64
CA ASN A 481 15.02 -4.08 -0.03
C ASN A 481 16.21 -4.18 0.95
N ILE A 482 16.24 -5.20 1.81
CA ILE A 482 17.35 -5.40 2.75
C ILE A 482 18.66 -5.64 2.00
N GLU A 483 18.65 -6.43 0.92
CA GLU A 483 19.83 -6.64 0.09
C GLU A 483 20.35 -5.35 -0.54
N ILE A 484 19.44 -4.50 -1.04
CA ILE A 484 19.79 -3.17 -1.57
C ILE A 484 20.43 -2.31 -0.46
N MET A 485 19.86 -2.29 0.74
CA MET A 485 20.43 -1.56 1.88
C MET A 485 21.83 -2.06 2.26
N ARG A 486 22.05 -3.38 2.21
CA ARG A 486 23.37 -3.98 2.44
C ARG A 486 24.38 -3.59 1.36
N LYS A 487 23.97 -3.56 0.09
CA LYS A 487 24.81 -3.12 -1.05
C LYS A 487 25.25 -1.66 -0.89
N HIS A 488 24.43 -0.82 -0.26
CA HIS A 488 24.73 0.59 0.02
C HIS A 488 25.43 0.84 1.37
N ASP A 489 25.83 -0.24 2.06
CA ASP A 489 26.61 -0.21 3.29
C ASP A 489 26.06 0.74 4.38
N ILE A 490 24.73 0.72 4.56
CA ILE A 490 24.09 1.70 5.42
C ILE A 490 24.55 1.61 6.88
N CYS A 491 25.06 0.46 7.32
CA CYS A 491 25.45 0.18 8.70
C CYS A 491 26.93 0.44 9.01
N SER A 492 27.74 0.85 8.02
CA SER A 492 29.11 1.28 8.26
C SER A 492 29.19 2.58 9.07
N SER A 493 30.19 2.66 9.95
CA SER A 493 30.46 3.77 10.87
C SER A 493 30.68 5.11 10.17
N ASN A 494 31.09 5.10 8.90
CA ASN A 494 31.48 6.29 8.14
C ASN A 494 30.29 7.16 7.69
N ASN A 495 29.06 6.63 7.66
CA ASN A 495 27.87 7.38 7.28
C ASN A 495 27.28 8.24 8.43
N GLN A 496 28.04 8.46 9.51
CA GLN A 496 27.70 9.44 10.55
C GLN A 496 28.30 10.83 10.30
N SER A 497 29.13 11.01 9.27
CA SER A 497 29.95 12.23 9.11
C SER A 497 29.57 13.17 7.95
N ASN A 498 28.58 12.83 7.12
CA ASN A 498 28.13 13.69 6.00
C ASN A 498 26.60 13.65 5.78
N LEU A 499 25.80 13.69 6.84
CA LEU A 499 24.35 13.90 6.78
C LEU A 499 23.95 15.10 7.64
#